data_AF-A0A9D5G8K2-F1
#
_entry.id   AF-A0A9D5G8K2-F1
#
_cell.length_a   1.000
_cell.length_b   1.000
_cell.length_c   1.000
_cell.angle_alpha   90.00
_cell.angle_beta   90.00
_cell.angle_gamma   90.00
#
_symmetry.space_group_name_H-M   'P 1'
#
loop_
_entity.id
_entity.type
_entity.pdbx_description
1 polymer ?
#
loop_
_entity_poly.entity_id
_entity_poly.type
_entity_poly.pdbx_seq_one_letter_code
_entity_poly.pdbx_strand_id
1 'polypeptide(L)'
;MIVKDQTAALIAASALALGLAFGPCAAGAATEHASTPAAAEPAQPSLAGTSAQSAATQPSTLSVVFVEAGTETAYPTSARTVAQFLAERGVVVGGNDFVSDRTDATLEDGMRLEYRRAVPVELFVGKHKALLHSSAATVADFLAQQHVKLAANSDVRPGLQSPLTAGQIVQIVRNRTWTAHVRSRITPRVTQRFDKNLPRGMSRILAQGSPGFRETTIRYWASDNGERTRTVLASRIIRGPRPRIVIRGIADYASLARVAVAGFASVLHFAGTALHAIATGYTAGCAGCSGVTASGYRAGFGIIAVDPNIIPLGTHLFVPGYGRAIAGDTGGAIHGNRVDLGFDTLADAMRFGRRPVTVYLVK
;
A
#
# COMPACT_ATOMS: atom_id res chain seq x y z
N MET A 1 22.40 -0.52 8.92
CA MET A 1 23.18 0.31 7.99
C MET A 1 22.35 0.48 6.73
N ILE A 2 21.50 1.50 6.70
CA ILE A 2 20.63 1.81 5.57
C ILE A 2 21.30 2.99 4.88
N VAL A 3 21.84 2.75 3.69
CA VAL A 3 22.39 3.81 2.84
C VAL A 3 21.23 4.71 2.45
N LYS A 4 21.21 5.92 2.99
CA LYS A 4 20.35 7.02 2.55
C LYS A 4 20.79 7.39 1.14
N ASP A 5 19.98 7.07 0.15
CA ASP A 5 20.20 7.53 -1.22
C ASP A 5 19.62 8.95 -1.36
N GLN A 6 20.54 9.92 -1.47
CA GLN A 6 20.33 11.37 -1.54
C GLN A 6 20.13 11.82 -3.00
N THR A 7 19.17 11.23 -3.73
CA THR A 7 18.97 11.53 -5.16
C THR A 7 17.54 11.92 -5.54
N ALA A 8 16.64 12.13 -4.57
CA ALA A 8 15.23 12.46 -4.82
C ALA A 8 14.90 13.97 -4.92
N ALA A 9 15.90 14.87 -4.90
CA ALA A 9 15.66 16.31 -4.73
C ALA A 9 15.81 17.20 -5.98
N LEU A 10 16.10 16.67 -7.18
CA LEU A 10 16.55 17.54 -8.29
C LEU A 10 15.67 17.63 -9.55
N ILE A 11 14.46 17.06 -9.60
CA ILE A 11 13.63 17.12 -10.85
C ILE A 11 12.22 17.71 -10.61
N ALA A 12 11.93 18.20 -9.41
CA ALA A 12 10.66 18.90 -9.13
C ALA A 12 10.70 20.43 -9.36
N ALA A 13 11.84 21.00 -9.79
CA ALA A 13 12.06 22.44 -9.82
C ALA A 13 11.95 23.13 -11.19
N SER A 14 11.64 22.42 -12.29
CA SER A 14 11.63 23.04 -13.64
C SER A 14 10.25 23.13 -14.31
N ALA A 15 9.16 22.84 -13.59
CA ALA A 15 7.79 22.99 -14.13
C ALA A 15 6.98 24.10 -13.42
N LEU A 16 7.62 24.90 -12.56
CA LEU A 16 6.96 25.93 -11.76
C LEU A 16 7.71 27.27 -11.85
N ALA A 17 7.92 27.76 -13.07
CA ALA A 17 8.37 29.14 -13.29
C ALA A 17 7.88 29.63 -14.65
N LEU A 18 6.63 30.11 -14.70
CA LEU A 18 6.29 31.31 -15.46
C LEU A 18 4.96 31.85 -14.93
N GLY A 19 5.08 32.69 -13.90
CA GLY A 19 4.02 33.57 -13.45
C GLY A 19 4.40 35.02 -13.76
N LEU A 20 3.48 35.71 -14.43
CA LEU A 20 3.17 37.15 -14.37
C LEU A 20 4.13 38.16 -15.04
N ALA A 21 3.57 38.96 -15.97
CA ALA A 21 3.48 40.41 -15.79
C ALA A 21 2.44 41.04 -16.75
N PHE A 22 1.35 41.57 -16.17
CA PHE A 22 0.52 42.63 -16.73
C PHE A 22 1.21 43.99 -16.46
N GLY A 23 1.12 44.93 -17.40
CA GLY A 23 1.43 46.35 -17.15
C GLY A 23 1.36 47.22 -18.42
N PRO A 24 0.96 48.50 -18.34
CA PRO A 24 0.05 49.10 -19.33
C PRO A 24 0.60 50.32 -20.10
N CYS A 25 -0.18 50.74 -21.10
CA CYS A 25 -0.40 52.11 -21.60
C CYS A 25 0.80 52.98 -22.05
N ALA A 26 0.79 53.41 -23.32
CA ALA A 26 1.22 54.76 -23.70
C ALA A 26 0.58 55.19 -25.04
N ALA A 27 -0.02 56.37 -25.00
CA ALA A 27 -0.64 57.08 -26.11
C ALA A 27 0.39 57.72 -27.05
N GLY A 28 -0.03 57.98 -28.30
CA GLY A 28 0.69 58.84 -29.24
C GLY A 28 -0.29 59.38 -30.29
N ALA A 29 -0.57 60.68 -30.21
CA ALA A 29 -1.54 61.44 -30.99
C ALA A 29 -0.97 61.95 -32.32
N ALA A 30 -1.85 62.24 -33.29
CA ALA A 30 -1.77 63.35 -34.28
C ALA A 30 -3.01 63.25 -35.21
N THR A 31 -4.09 64.02 -34.97
CA THR A 31 -4.42 65.35 -35.52
C THR A 31 -4.82 65.39 -37.00
N GLU A 32 -6.14 65.56 -37.19
CA GLU A 32 -6.90 66.39 -38.13
C GLU A 32 -6.21 66.97 -39.39
N HIS A 33 -6.88 66.87 -40.54
CA HIS A 33 -7.42 68.06 -41.22
C HIS A 33 -8.51 67.71 -42.23
N ALA A 34 -9.68 68.33 -42.05
CA ALA A 34 -10.79 68.38 -43.00
C ALA A 34 -10.56 69.46 -44.06
N SER A 35 -10.99 69.22 -45.30
CA SER A 35 -11.37 70.29 -46.26
C SER A 35 -12.26 69.73 -47.39
N THR A 36 -13.57 69.97 -47.29
CA THR A 36 -14.47 70.23 -48.44
C THR A 36 -14.40 71.74 -48.73
N PRO A 37 -14.75 72.31 -49.92
CA PRO A 37 -15.97 72.09 -50.74
C PRO A 37 -15.60 71.97 -52.25
N ALA A 38 -16.43 72.00 -53.30
CA ALA A 38 -17.72 72.62 -53.58
C ALA A 38 -18.35 72.01 -54.86
N ALA A 39 -19.63 72.29 -55.06
CA ALA A 39 -20.51 71.80 -56.12
C ALA A 39 -20.27 72.40 -57.52
N ALA A 40 -20.65 71.63 -58.55
CA ALA A 40 -21.19 72.16 -59.82
C ALA A 40 -21.91 71.05 -60.63
N GLU A 41 -23.21 71.22 -60.82
CA GLU A 41 -24.04 70.70 -61.93
C GLU A 41 -24.40 71.92 -62.83
N PRO A 42 -25.00 71.81 -64.04
CA PRO A 42 -25.28 70.64 -64.88
C PRO A 42 -24.93 70.86 -66.38
N ALA A 43 -24.98 69.79 -67.20
CA ALA A 43 -25.32 69.88 -68.62
C ALA A 43 -25.60 68.47 -69.22
N GLN A 44 -26.84 68.23 -69.65
CA GLN A 44 -27.20 67.30 -70.73
C GLN A 44 -27.35 68.14 -72.01
N PRO A 45 -27.07 67.64 -73.25
CA PRO A 45 -27.87 66.55 -73.83
C PRO A 45 -27.21 65.64 -74.90
N SER A 46 -28.03 64.66 -75.30
CA SER A 46 -28.18 64.06 -76.64
C SER A 46 -27.64 62.65 -76.88
N LEU A 47 -28.55 61.86 -77.44
CA LEU A 47 -28.45 60.45 -77.79
C LEU A 47 -27.73 60.29 -79.13
N ALA A 48 -26.75 59.39 -79.18
CA ALA A 48 -26.37 58.68 -80.40
C ALA A 48 -25.80 57.32 -80.00
N GLY A 49 -26.44 56.26 -80.45
CA GLY A 49 -26.06 54.90 -80.14
C GLY A 49 -24.69 54.54 -80.72
N THR A 50 -23.92 53.79 -79.94
CA THR A 50 -22.97 52.84 -80.50
C THR A 50 -22.98 51.63 -79.58
N SER A 51 -23.46 50.51 -80.11
CA SER A 51 -23.39 49.19 -79.49
C SER A 51 -21.93 48.76 -79.43
N ALA A 52 -21.27 49.01 -78.29
CA ALA A 52 -20.06 48.29 -77.93
C ALA A 52 -20.51 47.06 -77.14
N GLN A 53 -20.39 45.89 -77.77
CA GLN A 53 -20.48 44.61 -77.09
C GLN A 53 -19.41 44.61 -75.99
N SER A 54 -19.84 44.83 -74.75
CA SER A 54 -19.05 44.44 -73.58
C SER A 54 -18.95 42.92 -73.64
N ALA A 55 -17.77 42.42 -74.01
CA ALA A 55 -17.43 41.04 -73.72
C ALA A 55 -17.53 40.91 -72.21
N ALA A 56 -18.59 40.25 -71.75
CA ALA A 56 -18.71 39.85 -70.36
C ALA A 56 -17.53 38.93 -70.05
N THR A 57 -16.47 39.49 -69.45
CA THR A 57 -15.44 38.74 -68.79
C THR A 57 -16.16 37.87 -67.76
N GLN A 58 -16.32 36.58 -68.05
CA GLN A 58 -16.80 35.64 -67.06
C GLN A 58 -15.86 35.77 -65.85
N PRO A 59 -16.37 35.99 -64.62
CA PRO A 59 -15.51 36.00 -63.46
C PRO A 59 -14.82 34.63 -63.42
N SER A 60 -13.49 34.63 -63.51
CA SER A 60 -12.70 33.42 -63.35
C SER A 60 -12.93 32.92 -61.93
N THR A 61 -13.87 31.99 -61.76
CA THR A 61 -14.14 31.34 -60.48
C THR A 61 -13.02 30.34 -60.25
N LEU A 62 -12.20 30.57 -59.23
CA LEU A 62 -11.21 29.62 -58.78
C LEU A 62 -11.91 28.46 -58.09
N SER A 63 -11.40 27.25 -58.23
CA SER A 63 -11.86 26.06 -57.50
C SER A 63 -10.87 25.74 -56.38
N VAL A 64 -11.29 25.85 -55.12
CA VAL A 64 -10.45 25.54 -53.95
C VAL A 64 -10.90 24.22 -53.34
N VAL A 65 -9.96 23.30 -53.10
CA VAL A 65 -10.21 22.04 -52.39
C VAL A 65 -10.11 22.31 -50.90
N PHE A 66 -11.25 22.40 -50.23
CA PHE A 66 -11.32 22.65 -48.80
C PHE A 66 -11.45 21.35 -48.01
N VAL A 67 -10.56 21.16 -47.04
CA VAL A 67 -10.55 20.00 -46.15
C VAL A 67 -10.96 20.44 -44.75
N GLU A 68 -12.15 20.02 -44.33
CA GLU A 68 -12.68 20.28 -42.99
C GLU A 68 -13.05 18.96 -42.30
N ALA A 69 -12.56 18.75 -41.07
CA ALA A 69 -12.78 17.53 -40.31
C ALA A 69 -12.47 16.22 -41.08
N GLY A 70 -11.48 16.26 -41.98
CA GLY A 70 -11.07 15.14 -42.83
C GLY A 70 -11.93 14.91 -44.08
N THR A 71 -12.93 15.75 -44.33
CA THR A 71 -13.77 15.70 -45.54
C THR A 71 -13.25 16.70 -46.56
N GLU A 72 -12.89 16.22 -47.76
CA GLU A 72 -12.42 17.07 -48.86
C GLU A 72 -13.61 17.47 -49.76
N THR A 73 -13.80 18.76 -49.98
CA THR A 73 -14.87 19.28 -50.84
C THR A 73 -14.32 20.42 -51.71
N ALA A 74 -14.57 20.39 -53.02
CA ALA A 74 -14.18 21.45 -53.93
C ALA A 74 -15.25 22.55 -53.99
N TYR A 75 -14.84 23.81 -53.82
CA TYR A 75 -15.72 24.97 -53.83
C TYR A 75 -15.29 25.99 -54.87
N PRO A 76 -16.19 26.45 -55.75
CA PRO A 76 -15.94 27.63 -56.57
C PRO A 76 -16.00 28.88 -55.69
N THR A 77 -15.02 29.78 -55.83
CA THR A 77 -14.95 31.04 -55.07
C THR A 77 -14.41 32.18 -55.94
N SER A 78 -14.81 33.41 -55.59
CA SER A 78 -14.25 34.66 -56.11
C SER A 78 -13.33 35.35 -55.10
N ALA A 79 -13.12 34.75 -53.93
CA ALA A 79 -12.17 35.23 -52.93
C ALA A 79 -10.76 35.30 -53.51
N ARG A 80 -10.02 36.35 -53.14
CA ARG A 80 -8.62 36.51 -53.56
C ARG A 80 -7.65 35.95 -52.54
N THR A 81 -8.07 35.79 -51.29
CA THR A 81 -7.20 35.40 -50.17
C THR A 81 -7.83 34.30 -49.33
N VAL A 82 -6.99 33.53 -48.64
CA VAL A 82 -7.41 32.47 -47.72
C VAL A 82 -8.38 33.01 -46.65
N ALA A 83 -8.11 34.17 -46.06
CA ALA A 83 -9.00 34.78 -45.08
C ALA A 83 -10.40 35.09 -45.64
N GLN A 84 -10.48 35.60 -46.86
CA GLN A 84 -11.75 35.90 -47.52
C GLN A 84 -12.54 34.61 -47.80
N PHE A 85 -11.87 33.57 -48.29
CA PHE A 85 -12.50 32.28 -48.55
C PHE A 85 -13.02 31.63 -47.26
N LEU A 86 -12.24 31.64 -46.18
CA LEU A 86 -12.70 31.14 -44.88
C LEU A 86 -13.90 31.94 -44.36
N ALA A 87 -13.89 33.27 -44.49
CA ALA A 87 -15.02 34.12 -44.13
C ALA A 87 -16.28 33.85 -44.99
N GLU A 88 -16.14 33.60 -46.29
CA GLU A 88 -17.23 33.18 -47.20
C GLU A 88 -17.85 31.84 -46.78
N ARG A 89 -17.11 30.98 -46.06
CA ARG A 89 -17.60 29.73 -45.45
C ARG A 89 -18.12 29.91 -44.03
N GLY A 90 -18.13 31.13 -43.50
CA GLY A 90 -18.54 31.41 -42.13
C GLY A 90 -17.54 30.93 -41.07
N VAL A 91 -16.30 30.65 -41.49
CA VAL A 91 -15.23 30.20 -40.59
C VAL A 91 -14.52 31.42 -40.01
N VAL A 92 -14.62 31.58 -38.69
CA VAL A 92 -13.83 32.55 -37.93
C VAL A 92 -12.64 31.83 -37.31
N VAL A 93 -11.45 32.10 -37.83
CA VAL A 93 -10.20 31.47 -37.37
C VAL A 93 -9.85 31.97 -35.98
N GLY A 94 -9.88 31.08 -34.99
CA GLY A 94 -9.41 31.31 -33.64
C GLY A 94 -7.89 31.15 -33.52
N GLY A 95 -7.31 31.68 -32.45
CA GLY A 95 -5.84 31.70 -32.27
C GLY A 95 -5.16 30.34 -32.15
N ASN A 96 -5.91 29.26 -31.87
CA ASN A 96 -5.39 27.89 -31.78
C ASN A 96 -5.84 27.00 -32.95
N ASP A 97 -6.60 27.54 -33.89
CA ASP A 97 -7.07 26.81 -35.05
C ASP A 97 -5.92 26.61 -36.04
N PHE A 98 -5.96 25.51 -36.78
CA PHE A 98 -4.97 25.20 -37.80
C PHE A 98 -5.53 25.57 -39.17
N VAL A 99 -4.74 26.29 -39.95
CA VAL A 99 -4.94 26.56 -41.37
C VAL A 99 -3.68 26.10 -42.08
N SER A 100 -3.80 25.33 -43.17
CA SER A 100 -2.62 24.82 -43.90
C SER A 100 -1.73 25.92 -44.49
N ASP A 101 -2.33 27.08 -44.77
CA ASP A 101 -1.69 28.23 -45.39
C ASP A 101 -1.91 29.52 -44.60
N ARG A 102 -1.12 30.54 -44.94
CA ARG A 102 -1.27 31.86 -44.31
C ARG A 102 -2.60 32.49 -44.70
N THR A 103 -3.25 33.16 -43.75
CA THR A 103 -4.55 33.81 -43.98
C THR A 103 -4.48 34.96 -45.00
N ASP A 104 -3.31 35.58 -45.19
CA ASP A 104 -3.04 36.61 -46.19
C ASP A 104 -2.57 36.06 -47.55
N ALA A 105 -2.39 34.74 -47.69
CA ALA A 105 -1.96 34.13 -48.95
C ALA A 105 -3.02 34.31 -50.05
N THR A 106 -2.54 34.53 -51.27
CA THR A 106 -3.39 34.62 -52.46
C THR A 106 -3.88 33.22 -52.83
N LEU A 107 -5.15 33.08 -53.20
CA LEU A 107 -5.71 31.79 -53.63
C LEU A 107 -5.35 31.48 -55.09
N GLU A 108 -5.04 30.21 -55.34
CA GLU A 108 -4.77 29.67 -56.67
C GLU A 108 -5.85 28.64 -57.05
N ASP A 109 -6.04 28.43 -58.36
CA ASP A 109 -6.98 27.42 -58.85
C ASP A 109 -6.46 26.02 -58.51
N GLY A 110 -7.33 25.18 -57.93
CA GLY A 110 -6.99 23.87 -57.43
C GLY A 110 -6.25 23.86 -56.08
N MET A 111 -6.06 25.00 -55.42
CA MET A 111 -5.38 25.08 -54.13
C MET A 111 -6.09 24.20 -53.07
N ARG A 112 -5.31 23.40 -52.34
CA ARG A 112 -5.80 22.57 -51.24
C ARG A 112 -5.61 23.30 -49.91
N LEU A 113 -6.71 23.67 -49.26
CA LEU A 113 -6.73 24.37 -47.98
C LEU A 113 -7.32 23.45 -46.91
N GLU A 114 -6.53 23.13 -45.88
CA GLU A 114 -7.01 22.38 -44.72
C GLU A 114 -7.30 23.33 -43.55
N TYR A 115 -8.47 23.17 -42.94
CA TYR A 115 -8.86 23.87 -41.72
C TYR A 115 -9.24 22.88 -40.63
N ARG A 116 -8.63 23.05 -39.45
CA ARG A 116 -9.00 22.29 -38.25
C ARG A 116 -9.25 23.23 -37.08
N ARG A 117 -10.48 23.21 -36.58
CA ARG A 117 -10.86 23.95 -35.38
C ARG A 117 -10.21 23.35 -34.14
N ALA A 118 -9.73 24.20 -33.24
CA ALA A 118 -9.22 23.79 -31.95
C ALA A 118 -10.35 23.23 -31.09
N VAL A 119 -10.15 22.01 -30.61
CA VAL A 119 -11.09 21.33 -29.72
C VAL A 119 -10.55 21.31 -28.29
N PRO A 120 -11.42 21.39 -27.26
CA PRO A 120 -11.00 21.22 -25.88
C PRO A 120 -10.59 19.77 -25.61
N VAL A 121 -9.44 19.57 -24.97
CA VAL A 121 -8.87 18.26 -24.63
C VAL A 121 -8.38 18.29 -23.18
N GLU A 122 -8.71 17.26 -22.42
CA GLU A 122 -8.21 17.09 -21.06
C GLU A 122 -6.94 16.23 -21.07
N LEU A 123 -5.81 16.80 -20.67
CA LEU A 123 -4.54 16.09 -20.53
C LEU A 123 -4.31 15.71 -19.06
N PHE A 124 -4.09 14.41 -18.82
CA PHE A 124 -3.68 13.87 -17.53
C PHE A 124 -2.24 13.37 -17.61
N VAL A 125 -1.37 13.88 -16.74
CA VAL A 125 0.00 13.40 -16.57
C VAL A 125 0.13 12.87 -15.14
N GLY A 126 0.04 11.55 -14.99
CA GLY A 126 -0.08 10.92 -13.67
C GLY A 126 -1.33 11.40 -12.94
N LYS A 127 -1.17 12.27 -11.93
CA LYS A 127 -2.27 12.86 -11.14
C LYS A 127 -2.60 14.31 -11.50
N HIS A 128 -1.82 14.94 -12.37
CA HIS A 128 -2.04 16.33 -12.77
C HIS A 128 -2.98 16.40 -13.96
N LYS A 129 -3.98 17.29 -13.89
CA LYS A 129 -4.97 17.55 -14.95
C LYS A 129 -4.73 18.93 -15.55
N ALA A 130 -4.81 19.05 -16.86
CA ALA A 130 -4.83 20.30 -17.61
C ALA A 130 -5.94 20.27 -18.67
N LEU A 131 -6.66 21.38 -18.85
CA LEU A 131 -7.62 21.56 -19.94
C LEU A 131 -6.97 22.45 -21.00
N LEU A 132 -6.80 21.93 -22.21
CA LEU A 132 -6.08 22.58 -23.30
C LEU A 132 -6.95 22.62 -24.56
N HIS A 133 -6.65 23.54 -25.47
CA HIS A 133 -7.29 23.61 -26.79
C HIS A 133 -6.24 23.31 -27.85
N SER A 134 -6.57 22.40 -28.77
CA SER A 134 -5.64 22.02 -29.84
C SER A 134 -6.39 21.64 -31.12
N SER A 135 -5.80 21.99 -32.24
CA SER A 135 -6.21 21.65 -33.62
C SER A 135 -5.39 20.50 -34.21
N ALA A 136 -4.63 19.78 -33.36
CA ALA A 136 -3.86 18.62 -33.75
C ALA A 136 -4.76 17.48 -34.26
N ALA A 137 -4.30 16.77 -35.29
CA ALA A 137 -5.06 15.67 -35.89
C ALA A 137 -5.03 14.42 -35.00
N THR A 138 -3.88 14.11 -34.38
CA THR A 138 -3.67 12.92 -33.56
C THR A 138 -3.22 13.26 -32.15
N VAL A 139 -3.33 12.29 -31.23
CA VAL A 139 -2.78 12.40 -29.88
C VAL A 139 -1.27 12.64 -29.90
N ALA A 140 -0.53 12.04 -30.83
CA ALA A 140 0.91 12.26 -30.99
C ALA A 140 1.24 13.73 -31.27
N ASP A 141 0.53 14.32 -32.24
CA ASP A 141 0.72 15.72 -32.65
C ASP A 141 0.34 16.68 -31.52
N PHE A 142 -0.75 16.38 -30.81
CA PHE A 142 -1.17 17.13 -29.63
C PHE A 142 -0.07 17.16 -28.56
N LEU A 143 0.50 16.00 -28.23
CA LEU A 143 1.56 15.92 -27.22
C LEU A 143 2.85 16.61 -27.68
N ALA A 144 3.17 16.55 -28.97
CA ALA A 144 4.31 17.26 -29.55
C ALA A 144 4.12 18.79 -29.47
N GLN A 145 2.91 19.29 -29.77
CA GLN A 145 2.55 20.71 -29.65
C GLN A 145 2.67 21.22 -28.21
N GLN A 146 2.32 20.39 -27.22
CA GLN A 146 2.48 20.72 -25.80
C GLN A 146 3.91 20.50 -25.29
N HIS A 147 4.86 20.17 -26.17
CA HIS A 147 6.26 19.87 -25.85
C HIS A 147 6.44 18.77 -24.78
N VAL A 148 5.51 17.81 -24.74
CA VAL A 148 5.53 16.71 -23.76
C VAL A 148 6.50 15.63 -24.23
N LYS A 149 7.62 15.49 -23.51
CA LYS A 149 8.58 14.41 -23.75
C LYS A 149 8.10 13.11 -23.09
N LEU A 150 7.75 12.12 -23.92
CA LEU A 150 7.35 10.79 -23.46
C LEU A 150 8.57 9.98 -23.04
N ALA A 151 8.50 9.35 -21.87
CA ALA A 151 9.48 8.36 -21.45
C ALA A 151 9.19 7.02 -22.15
N ALA A 152 10.22 6.19 -22.37
CA ALA A 152 10.08 4.90 -23.05
C ALA A 152 9.11 3.93 -22.35
N ASN A 153 8.88 4.12 -21.05
CA ASN A 153 7.99 3.34 -20.20
C ASN A 153 6.66 4.06 -19.89
N SER A 154 6.29 5.04 -20.70
CA SER A 154 5.00 5.73 -20.63
C SER A 154 3.98 5.08 -21.55
N ASP A 155 2.80 4.78 -21.01
CA ASP A 155 1.62 4.44 -21.80
C ASP A 155 0.76 5.68 -22.01
N VAL A 156 0.27 5.88 -23.24
CA VAL A 156 -0.64 6.97 -23.61
C VAL A 156 -2.00 6.38 -23.98
N ARG A 157 -3.08 6.94 -23.42
CA ARG A 157 -4.47 6.54 -23.69
C ARG A 157 -5.34 7.76 -23.97
N PRO A 158 -6.06 7.83 -25.11
CA PRO A 158 -6.01 6.94 -26.27
C PRO A 158 -4.61 6.85 -26.90
N GLY A 159 -4.39 5.83 -27.74
CA GLY A 159 -3.07 5.60 -28.36
C GLY A 159 -2.61 6.78 -29.21
N LEU A 160 -1.30 6.86 -29.48
CA LEU A 160 -0.67 8.00 -30.16
C LEU A 160 -1.28 8.35 -31.53
N GLN A 161 -1.72 7.34 -32.29
CA GLN A 161 -2.32 7.53 -33.62
C GLN A 161 -3.84 7.72 -33.57
N SER A 162 -4.44 7.74 -32.38
CA SER A 162 -5.87 8.00 -32.24
C SER A 162 -6.18 9.42 -32.71
N PRO A 163 -7.26 9.64 -33.47
CA PRO A 163 -7.72 10.98 -33.79
C PRO A 163 -8.10 11.73 -32.52
N LEU A 164 -7.79 13.03 -32.51
CA LEU A 164 -8.13 13.93 -31.41
C LEU A 164 -9.57 14.42 -31.55
N THR A 165 -10.39 14.26 -30.51
CA THR A 165 -11.80 14.67 -30.53
C THR A 165 -12.14 15.65 -29.41
N ALA A 166 -13.23 16.40 -29.57
CA ALA A 166 -13.66 17.37 -28.57
C ALA A 166 -14.08 16.71 -27.26
N GLY A 167 -13.56 17.24 -26.14
CA GLY A 167 -13.78 16.72 -24.80
C GLY A 167 -13.01 15.42 -24.51
N GLN A 168 -12.11 14.98 -25.39
CA GLN A 168 -11.36 13.75 -25.21
C GLN A 168 -10.38 13.86 -24.03
N ILE A 169 -10.26 12.76 -23.30
CA ILE A 169 -9.32 12.64 -22.19
C ILE A 169 -8.07 11.91 -22.68
N VAL A 170 -6.94 12.61 -22.72
CA VAL A 170 -5.62 12.04 -23.02
C VAL A 170 -4.89 11.81 -21.70
N GLN A 171 -4.51 10.57 -21.43
CA GLN A 171 -3.83 10.16 -20.21
C GLN A 171 -2.44 9.63 -20.53
N ILE A 172 -1.44 10.09 -19.78
CA ILE A 172 -0.07 9.60 -19.81
C ILE A 172 0.25 8.96 -18.47
N VAL A 173 0.52 7.66 -18.49
CA VAL A 173 0.83 6.86 -17.30
C VAL A 173 2.23 6.29 -17.43
N ARG A 174 3.14 6.68 -16.54
CA ARG A 174 4.49 6.07 -16.50
C ARG A 174 4.46 4.82 -15.64
N ASN A 175 5.04 3.75 -16.15
CA ASN A 175 5.11 2.47 -15.48
C ASN A 175 6.54 2.17 -15.05
N ARG A 176 6.74 1.74 -13.81
CA ARG A 176 8.04 1.34 -13.28
C ARG A 176 8.00 -0.11 -12.87
N THR A 177 8.98 -0.88 -13.34
CA THR A 177 9.17 -2.27 -12.95
C THR A 177 10.54 -2.41 -12.32
N TRP A 178 10.62 -3.03 -11.14
CA TRP A 178 11.89 -3.35 -10.50
C TRP A 178 11.79 -4.68 -9.75
N THR A 179 12.95 -5.28 -9.49
CA THR A 179 13.06 -6.56 -8.79
C THR A 179 13.74 -6.32 -7.44
N ALA A 180 13.23 -6.94 -6.39
CA ALA A 180 13.89 -6.95 -5.08
C ALA A 180 14.05 -8.37 -4.54
N HIS A 181 15.15 -8.60 -3.83
CA HIS A 181 15.41 -9.82 -3.09
C HIS A 181 15.04 -9.58 -1.62
N VAL A 182 13.97 -10.23 -1.18
CA VAL A 182 13.45 -10.07 0.18
C VAL A 182 13.80 -11.31 1.00
N ARG A 183 14.61 -11.11 2.05
CA ARG A 183 14.94 -12.16 3.02
C ARG A 183 13.90 -12.18 4.13
N SER A 184 13.26 -13.33 4.34
CA SER A 184 12.30 -13.57 5.41
C SER A 184 12.73 -14.70 6.35
N ARG A 185 12.30 -14.62 7.61
CA ARG A 185 12.59 -15.61 8.65
C ARG A 185 11.56 -16.74 8.59
N ILE A 186 12.03 -17.99 8.70
CA ILE A 186 11.17 -19.17 8.84
C ILE A 186 11.17 -19.60 10.31
N THR A 187 10.01 -19.56 10.95
CA THR A 187 9.83 -20.02 12.34
C THR A 187 10.08 -21.53 12.43
N PRO A 188 10.90 -22.00 13.39
CA PRO A 188 11.13 -23.42 13.56
C PRO A 188 9.89 -24.12 14.10
N ARG A 189 9.63 -25.34 13.62
CA ARG A 189 8.58 -26.21 14.16
C ARG A 189 8.95 -26.64 15.58
N VAL A 190 7.96 -26.74 16.46
CA VAL A 190 8.12 -27.36 17.79
C VAL A 190 7.77 -28.83 17.67
N THR A 191 8.74 -29.70 17.98
CA THR A 191 8.56 -31.16 18.01
C THR A 191 8.56 -31.63 19.45
N GLN A 192 7.63 -32.52 19.79
CA GLN A 192 7.55 -33.12 21.11
C GLN A 192 8.13 -34.54 21.08
N ARG A 193 8.87 -34.91 22.13
CA ARG A 193 9.35 -36.27 22.35
C ARG A 193 8.96 -36.71 23.76
N PHE A 194 8.57 -37.96 23.91
CA PHE A 194 8.24 -38.52 25.23
C PHE A 194 9.46 -39.17 25.87
N ASP A 195 9.64 -38.96 27.16
CA ASP A 195 10.71 -39.54 27.95
C ASP A 195 10.11 -40.36 29.10
N LYS A 196 10.43 -41.65 29.09
CA LYS A 196 9.98 -42.65 30.07
C LYS A 196 10.65 -42.50 31.44
N ASN A 197 11.69 -41.69 31.54
CA ASN A 197 12.41 -41.40 32.79
C ASN A 197 12.05 -40.02 33.35
N LEU A 198 11.35 -39.18 32.57
CA LEU A 198 10.88 -37.89 33.04
C LEU A 198 9.45 -38.05 33.60
N PRO A 199 9.17 -37.60 34.84
CA PRO A 199 7.85 -37.75 35.42
C PRO A 199 6.74 -37.09 34.61
N ARG A 200 5.56 -37.71 34.61
CA ARG A 200 4.38 -37.14 33.96
C ARG A 200 4.08 -35.73 34.49
N GLY A 201 3.82 -34.81 33.56
CA GLY A 201 3.59 -33.39 33.84
C GLY A 201 4.84 -32.51 33.77
N MET A 202 6.04 -33.10 33.85
CA MET A 202 7.28 -32.35 33.64
C MET A 202 7.62 -32.24 32.15
N SER A 203 8.23 -31.11 31.79
CA SER A 203 8.77 -30.91 30.45
C SER A 203 10.10 -30.16 30.51
N ARG A 204 10.97 -30.43 29.53
CA ARG A 204 12.22 -29.70 29.36
C ARG A 204 12.53 -29.51 27.88
N ILE A 205 13.29 -28.48 27.56
CA ILE A 205 13.73 -28.23 26.20
C ILE A 205 15.03 -29.02 25.97
N LEU A 206 15.00 -29.97 25.04
CA LEU A 206 16.20 -30.71 24.63
C LEU A 206 17.03 -29.91 23.62
N ALA A 207 16.35 -29.20 22.72
CA ALA A 207 16.99 -28.34 21.74
C ALA A 207 16.15 -27.09 21.51
N GLN A 208 16.75 -25.90 21.60
CA GLN A 208 16.04 -24.64 21.33
C GLN A 208 15.61 -24.49 19.87
N GLY A 209 16.26 -25.21 18.95
CA GLY A 209 16.09 -25.01 17.51
C GLY A 209 16.75 -23.71 17.04
N SER A 210 16.62 -23.42 15.75
CA SER A 210 17.13 -22.18 15.17
C SER A 210 16.27 -21.76 13.98
N PRO A 211 16.01 -20.46 13.78
CA PRO A 211 15.23 -20.01 12.64
C PRO A 211 15.94 -20.29 11.31
N GLY A 212 15.13 -20.62 10.32
CA GLY A 212 15.54 -20.68 8.93
C GLY A 212 15.42 -19.33 8.25
N PHE A 213 15.93 -19.23 7.03
CA PHE A 213 15.82 -18.06 6.18
C PHE A 213 15.43 -18.45 4.77
N ARG A 214 14.49 -17.71 4.22
CA ARG A 214 14.05 -17.78 2.82
C ARG A 214 14.41 -16.48 2.14
N GLU A 215 14.81 -16.56 0.89
CA GLU A 215 14.90 -15.42 0.01
C GLU A 215 13.87 -15.55 -1.08
N THR A 216 13.09 -14.49 -1.25
CA THR A 216 12.03 -14.39 -2.25
C THR A 216 12.41 -13.28 -3.21
N THR A 217 12.47 -13.61 -4.50
CA THR A 217 12.65 -12.62 -5.57
C THR A 217 11.27 -12.14 -5.98
N ILE A 218 11.01 -10.84 -5.79
CA ILE A 218 9.72 -10.20 -6.06
C ILE A 218 9.92 -9.16 -7.16
N ARG A 219 9.10 -9.24 -8.20
CA ARG A 219 8.93 -8.18 -9.18
C ARG A 219 7.83 -7.25 -8.73
N TYR A 220 8.13 -5.98 -8.64
CA TYR A 220 7.18 -4.91 -8.38
C TYR A 220 6.87 -4.19 -9.69
N TRP A 221 5.59 -3.88 -9.88
CA TRP A 221 5.09 -3.01 -10.93
C TRP A 221 4.34 -1.87 -10.25
N ALA A 222 4.61 -0.63 -10.65
CA ALA A 222 3.91 0.55 -10.16
C ALA A 222 3.67 1.53 -11.29
N SER A 223 2.50 2.15 -11.31
CA SER A 223 2.14 3.22 -12.22
C SER A 223 1.96 4.55 -11.47
N ASP A 224 2.16 5.66 -12.18
CA ASP A 224 2.02 7.01 -11.61
C ASP A 224 0.57 7.34 -11.21
N ASN A 225 -0.42 6.60 -11.71
CA ASN A 225 -1.83 6.71 -11.28
C ASN A 225 -2.09 6.10 -9.89
N GLY A 226 -1.11 5.38 -9.32
CA GLY A 226 -1.16 4.82 -7.97
C GLY A 226 -1.35 3.31 -7.89
N GLU A 227 -1.59 2.62 -9.01
CA GLU A 227 -1.69 1.15 -9.01
C GLU A 227 -0.32 0.51 -8.71
N ARG A 228 -0.35 -0.57 -7.93
CA ARG A 228 0.85 -1.31 -7.54
C ARG A 228 0.55 -2.79 -7.49
N THR A 229 1.39 -3.56 -8.17
CA THR A 229 1.30 -5.03 -8.20
C THR A 229 2.63 -5.64 -7.78
N ARG A 230 2.56 -6.75 -7.05
CA ARG A 230 3.73 -7.55 -6.68
C ARG A 230 3.56 -8.97 -7.21
N THR A 231 4.59 -9.50 -7.85
CA THR A 231 4.62 -10.89 -8.34
C THR A 231 5.82 -11.60 -7.77
N VAL A 232 5.60 -12.73 -7.10
CA VAL A 232 6.69 -13.60 -6.65
C VAL A 232 7.22 -14.37 -7.85
N LEU A 233 8.50 -14.16 -8.18
CA LEU A 233 9.16 -14.85 -9.30
C LEU A 233 9.79 -16.16 -8.85
N ALA A 234 10.46 -16.14 -7.69
CA ALA A 234 11.17 -17.28 -7.16
C ALA A 234 11.23 -17.22 -5.64
N SER A 235 11.33 -18.38 -5.00
CA SER A 235 11.52 -18.50 -3.56
C SER A 235 12.49 -19.64 -3.30
N ARG A 236 13.56 -19.37 -2.56
CA ARG A 236 14.54 -20.39 -2.14
C ARG A 236 14.82 -20.33 -0.65
N ILE A 237 15.01 -21.49 -0.04
CA ILE A 237 15.44 -21.60 1.36
C ILE A 237 16.96 -21.50 1.38
N ILE A 238 17.50 -20.40 1.91
CA ILE A 238 18.96 -20.22 2.09
C ILE A 238 19.45 -21.09 3.25
N ARG A 239 18.67 -21.14 4.33
CA ARG A 239 19.00 -21.93 5.52
C ARG A 239 17.74 -22.55 6.10
N GLY A 240 17.69 -23.87 6.20
CA GLY A 240 16.56 -24.57 6.81
C GLY A 240 16.41 -24.24 8.30
N PRO A 241 15.17 -24.17 8.84
CA PRO A 241 14.98 -24.06 10.28
C PRO A 241 15.34 -25.38 10.98
N ARG A 242 15.97 -25.29 12.16
CA ARG A 242 16.17 -26.45 13.05
C ARG A 242 15.04 -26.48 14.08
N PRO A 243 14.35 -27.62 14.26
CA PRO A 243 13.18 -27.70 15.13
C PRO A 243 13.55 -27.47 16.61
N ARG A 244 12.63 -26.88 17.37
CA ARG A 244 12.70 -26.84 18.83
C ARG A 244 12.17 -28.15 19.38
N ILE A 245 12.98 -28.90 20.12
CA ILE A 245 12.59 -30.20 20.67
C ILE A 245 12.25 -30.04 22.15
N VAL A 246 10.99 -30.32 22.48
CA VAL A 246 10.50 -30.34 23.86
C VAL A 246 10.29 -31.78 24.29
N ILE A 247 10.97 -32.19 25.35
CA ILE A 247 10.73 -33.48 25.99
C ILE A 247 9.56 -33.33 26.97
N ARG A 248 8.64 -34.29 26.94
CA ARG A 248 7.53 -34.43 27.90
C ARG A 248 7.68 -35.75 28.64
N GLY A 249 7.50 -35.70 29.95
CA GLY A 249 7.56 -36.88 30.79
C GLY A 249 6.30 -37.74 30.66
N ILE A 250 6.52 -39.05 30.58
CA ILE A 250 5.46 -40.07 30.63
C ILE A 250 5.71 -41.10 31.72
N ALA A 251 6.79 -40.95 32.49
CA ALA A 251 7.10 -41.84 33.59
C ALA A 251 6.00 -41.73 34.65
N ASP A 252 5.52 -42.88 35.10
CA ASP A 252 4.74 -42.95 36.31
C ASP A 252 5.67 -42.72 37.51
N TYR A 253 5.24 -41.90 38.46
CA TYR A 253 6.02 -41.65 39.67
C TYR A 253 6.27 -42.96 40.44
N ALA A 254 5.34 -43.92 40.36
CA ALA A 254 5.47 -45.23 40.98
C ALA A 254 6.56 -46.12 40.33
N SER A 255 6.81 -45.98 39.01
CA SER A 255 7.87 -46.74 38.33
C SER A 255 9.25 -46.09 38.50
N LEU A 256 9.32 -44.76 38.61
CA LEU A 256 10.55 -44.05 38.96
C LEU A 256 10.99 -44.32 40.40
N ALA A 257 10.05 -44.42 41.34
CA ALA A 257 10.36 -44.84 42.72
C ALA A 257 10.99 -46.24 42.76
N ARG A 258 10.57 -47.16 41.88
CA ARG A 258 11.13 -48.52 41.77
C ARG A 258 12.50 -48.56 41.08
N VAL A 259 12.72 -47.75 40.05
CA VAL A 259 14.02 -47.66 39.33
C VAL A 259 15.07 -46.91 40.16
N ALA A 260 14.66 -45.94 40.98
CA ALA A 260 15.56 -45.18 41.84
C ALA A 260 16.19 -46.01 42.98
N VAL A 261 15.56 -47.11 43.39
CA VAL A 261 16.14 -48.09 44.32
C VAL A 261 17.42 -48.73 43.73
N ALA A 262 17.59 -48.73 42.41
CA ALA A 262 18.74 -49.32 41.73
C ALA A 262 19.95 -48.37 41.53
N GLY A 263 19.90 -47.12 42.02
CA GLY A 263 21.09 -46.27 42.13
C GLY A 263 20.90 -44.82 41.68
N PHE A 264 20.74 -43.91 42.65
CA PHE A 264 21.22 -42.53 42.61
C PHE A 264 21.08 -41.93 44.01
N ALA A 265 22.19 -41.53 44.65
CA ALA A 265 22.22 -40.99 46.02
C ALA A 265 21.29 -39.76 46.21
N SER A 266 20.96 -39.07 45.12
CA SER A 266 20.04 -37.93 45.10
C SER A 266 18.57 -38.32 45.33
N VAL A 267 18.18 -39.57 45.02
CA VAL A 267 16.82 -40.09 45.27
C VAL A 267 16.75 -40.88 46.57
N LEU A 268 17.85 -41.46 47.08
CA LEU A 268 17.93 -41.95 48.47
C LEU A 268 17.58 -40.85 49.47
N HIS A 269 17.96 -39.60 49.18
CA HIS A 269 17.56 -38.44 49.98
C HIS A 269 16.04 -38.17 49.96
N PHE A 270 15.35 -38.50 48.85
CA PHE A 270 13.88 -38.39 48.72
C PHE A 270 13.16 -39.63 49.29
N ALA A 271 13.73 -40.81 49.17
CA ALA A 271 13.14 -42.05 49.69
C ALA A 271 13.16 -42.09 51.22
N GLY A 272 14.22 -41.57 51.86
CA GLY A 272 14.29 -41.39 53.31
C GLY A 272 13.46 -40.22 53.84
N THR A 273 12.90 -39.38 52.96
CA THR A 273 12.03 -38.26 53.31
C THR A 273 10.61 -38.40 52.76
N ALA A 274 10.25 -39.60 52.29
CA ALA A 274 8.92 -39.89 51.81
C ALA A 274 7.98 -40.16 53.00
N LEU A 275 6.96 -39.32 53.16
CA LEU A 275 5.91 -39.48 54.14
C LEU A 275 4.60 -39.82 53.42
N HIS A 276 4.03 -40.98 53.74
CA HIS A 276 2.67 -41.31 53.31
C HIS A 276 1.67 -40.58 54.20
N ALA A 277 0.87 -39.71 53.59
CA ALA A 277 -0.10 -38.89 54.30
C ALA A 277 -1.47 -38.93 53.62
N ILE A 278 -2.51 -38.71 54.41
CA ILE A 278 -3.83 -38.39 53.86
C ILE A 278 -3.87 -36.90 53.56
N ALA A 279 -4.06 -36.54 52.28
CA ALA A 279 -4.22 -35.15 51.87
C ALA A 279 -5.69 -34.77 51.74
N THR A 280 -6.00 -33.56 52.22
CA THR A 280 -7.20 -32.80 51.86
C THR A 280 -6.81 -31.52 51.12
N GLY A 281 -7.78 -30.73 50.66
CA GLY A 281 -7.54 -29.44 50.05
C GLY A 281 -8.30 -28.34 50.79
N TYR A 282 -7.66 -27.20 50.98
CA TYR A 282 -8.25 -26.00 51.56
C TYR A 282 -8.04 -24.79 50.66
N THR A 283 -8.78 -23.71 50.91
CA THR A 283 -8.64 -22.44 50.21
C THR A 283 -8.54 -21.31 51.22
N ALA A 284 -7.94 -20.19 50.80
CA ALA A 284 -7.79 -19.01 51.64
C ALA A 284 -9.12 -18.29 51.96
N GLY A 285 -10.17 -18.58 51.18
CA GLY A 285 -11.43 -17.84 51.19
C GLY A 285 -12.56 -18.53 51.96
N CYS A 286 -12.39 -18.72 53.27
CA CYS A 286 -13.48 -19.11 54.17
C CYS A 286 -14.03 -17.90 54.95
N ALA A 287 -15.34 -17.89 55.23
CA ALA A 287 -15.98 -16.82 55.99
C ALA A 287 -15.37 -16.75 57.40
N GLY A 288 -14.71 -15.63 57.72
CA GLY A 288 -13.99 -15.42 58.99
C GLY A 288 -12.49 -15.74 58.96
N CYS A 289 -11.93 -16.15 57.82
CA CYS A 289 -10.51 -16.44 57.68
C CYS A 289 -9.69 -15.19 57.31
N SER A 290 -8.55 -14.97 57.97
CA SER A 290 -7.64 -13.84 57.72
C SER A 290 -6.84 -13.97 56.43
N GLY A 291 -6.82 -15.17 55.82
CA GLY A 291 -6.01 -15.48 54.63
C GLY A 291 -4.51 -15.56 54.89
N VAL A 292 -4.09 -15.54 56.16
CA VAL A 292 -2.70 -15.62 56.60
C VAL A 292 -2.48 -16.95 57.34
N THR A 293 -1.47 -17.68 56.93
CA THR A 293 -1.09 -18.99 57.49
C THR A 293 -0.30 -18.84 58.79
N ALA A 294 -0.19 -19.93 59.56
CA ALA A 294 0.55 -19.94 60.84
C ALA A 294 2.01 -19.43 60.73
N SER A 295 2.65 -19.58 59.56
CA SER A 295 4.01 -19.09 59.31
C SER A 295 4.05 -17.70 58.65
N GLY A 296 2.91 -17.01 58.54
CA GLY A 296 2.81 -15.65 57.98
C GLY A 296 2.72 -15.56 56.45
N TYR A 297 2.70 -16.68 55.73
CA TYR A 297 2.44 -16.69 54.28
C TYR A 297 0.98 -16.42 53.97
N ARG A 298 0.68 -15.91 52.78
CA ARG A 298 -0.68 -15.90 52.24
C ARG A 298 -1.13 -17.34 51.97
N ALA A 299 -2.29 -17.71 52.50
CA ALA A 299 -2.91 -19.00 52.19
C ALA A 299 -3.21 -19.07 50.69
N GLY A 300 -3.02 -20.24 50.08
CA GLY A 300 -3.19 -20.44 48.64
C GLY A 300 -2.30 -21.54 48.09
N PHE A 301 -2.27 -21.67 46.78
CA PHE A 301 -1.47 -22.68 46.11
C PHE A 301 0.01 -22.60 46.48
N GLY A 302 0.60 -23.74 46.85
CA GLY A 302 1.99 -23.84 47.26
C GLY A 302 2.23 -23.70 48.76
N ILE A 303 1.19 -23.50 49.58
CA ILE A 303 1.28 -23.60 51.04
C ILE A 303 0.51 -24.85 51.51
N ILE A 304 1.15 -25.65 52.37
CA ILE A 304 0.59 -26.88 52.92
C ILE A 304 0.48 -26.74 54.43
N ALA A 305 -0.69 -27.09 54.97
CA ALA A 305 -0.86 -27.30 56.40
C ALA A 305 -0.35 -28.70 56.79
N VAL A 306 0.49 -28.75 57.83
CA VAL A 306 1.13 -29.98 58.31
C VAL A 306 1.08 -30.08 59.83
N ASP A 307 1.41 -31.26 60.37
CA ASP A 307 1.76 -31.42 61.78
C ASP A 307 3.24 -31.04 62.00
N PRO A 308 3.57 -29.95 62.73
CA PRO A 308 4.95 -29.50 62.93
C PRO A 308 5.86 -30.51 63.63
N ASN A 309 5.30 -31.47 64.38
CA ASN A 309 6.07 -32.51 65.06
C ASN A 309 6.62 -33.57 64.09
N ILE A 310 6.05 -33.66 62.89
CA ILE A 310 6.42 -34.62 61.84
C ILE A 310 7.09 -33.91 60.67
N ILE A 311 6.54 -32.76 60.25
CA ILE A 311 7.10 -31.91 59.21
C ILE A 311 7.29 -30.51 59.79
N PRO A 312 8.53 -30.08 60.11
CA PRO A 312 8.77 -28.74 60.63
C PRO A 312 8.26 -27.65 59.67
N LEU A 313 7.70 -26.58 60.22
CA LEU A 313 7.30 -25.43 59.43
C LEU A 313 8.51 -24.80 58.71
N GLY A 314 8.27 -24.26 57.52
CA GLY A 314 9.31 -23.77 56.60
C GLY A 314 9.94 -24.87 55.73
N THR A 315 9.65 -26.14 55.96
CA THR A 315 10.17 -27.24 55.13
C THR A 315 9.63 -27.15 53.71
N HIS A 316 10.52 -27.25 52.71
CA HIS A 316 10.11 -27.37 51.32
C HIS A 316 9.63 -28.79 51.02
N LEU A 317 8.47 -28.91 50.37
CA LEU A 317 7.81 -30.16 50.08
C LEU A 317 7.60 -30.33 48.58
N PHE A 318 7.52 -31.58 48.15
CA PHE A 318 7.02 -31.94 46.82
C PHE A 318 5.92 -32.99 46.95
N VAL A 319 4.76 -32.70 46.37
CA VAL A 319 3.62 -33.63 46.34
C VAL A 319 3.31 -33.95 44.87
N PRO A 320 3.46 -35.20 44.41
CA PRO A 320 3.15 -35.58 43.04
C PRO A 320 1.71 -35.23 42.66
N GLY A 321 1.53 -34.58 41.51
CA GLY A 321 0.22 -34.11 41.03
C GLY A 321 -0.25 -32.77 41.62
N TYR A 322 0.43 -32.24 42.64
CA TYR A 322 0.18 -30.91 43.21
C TYR A 322 1.33 -29.94 42.91
N GLY A 323 2.58 -30.35 43.16
CA GLY A 323 3.78 -29.54 42.85
C GLY A 323 4.69 -29.31 44.05
N ARG A 324 5.55 -28.29 43.95
CA ARG A 324 6.40 -27.83 45.06
C ARG A 324 5.58 -26.94 46.00
N ALA A 325 5.84 -27.06 47.29
CA ALA A 325 5.15 -26.29 48.30
C ALA A 325 6.02 -26.05 49.54
N ILE A 326 5.52 -25.25 50.47
CA ILE A 326 6.14 -24.98 51.76
C ILE A 326 5.17 -25.46 52.85
N ALA A 327 5.70 -26.15 53.86
CA ALA A 327 5.01 -26.38 55.12
C ALA A 327 4.84 -25.04 55.83
N GLY A 328 3.80 -24.29 55.48
CA GLY A 328 3.61 -22.90 55.92
C GLY A 328 2.46 -22.72 56.90
N ASP A 329 1.67 -23.76 57.13
CA ASP A 329 0.44 -23.64 57.88
C ASP A 329 0.22 -24.82 58.85
N THR A 330 -0.71 -24.63 59.77
CA THR A 330 -1.15 -25.67 60.72
C THR A 330 -2.66 -25.62 60.86
N GLY A 331 -3.30 -26.77 61.04
CA GLY A 331 -4.75 -26.82 61.29
C GLY A 331 -5.06 -27.74 62.46
N GLY A 332 -6.09 -27.40 63.24
CA GLY A 332 -6.49 -28.21 64.41
C GLY A 332 -6.98 -29.63 64.07
N ALA A 333 -7.19 -29.94 62.79
CA ALA A 333 -7.53 -31.27 62.31
C ALA A 333 -6.37 -31.97 61.57
N ILE A 334 -5.22 -31.32 61.46
CA ILE A 334 -4.04 -31.76 60.71
C ILE A 334 -2.98 -32.23 61.70
N HIS A 335 -3.18 -33.44 62.20
CA HIS A 335 -2.30 -34.13 63.14
C HIS A 335 -1.85 -35.47 62.57
N GLY A 336 -0.64 -35.89 62.92
CA GLY A 336 -0.05 -37.13 62.42
C GLY A 336 0.31 -37.04 60.94
N ASN A 337 0.17 -38.17 60.25
CA ASN A 337 0.43 -38.28 58.80
C ASN A 337 -0.75 -37.75 57.98
N ARG A 338 -1.13 -36.49 58.21
CA ARG A 338 -2.17 -35.78 57.49
C ARG A 338 -1.63 -34.45 57.00
N VAL A 339 -2.01 -34.07 55.79
CA VAL A 339 -1.64 -32.77 55.20
C VAL A 339 -2.87 -32.12 54.58
N ASP A 340 -2.89 -30.80 54.52
CA ASP A 340 -3.92 -30.03 53.81
C ASP A 340 -3.26 -29.16 52.75
N LEU A 341 -3.61 -29.37 51.48
CA LEU A 341 -2.97 -28.69 50.36
C LEU A 341 -3.75 -27.41 50.04
N GLY A 342 -3.07 -26.26 50.01
CA GLY A 342 -3.69 -24.99 49.66
C GLY A 342 -4.02 -24.92 48.16
N PHE A 343 -5.20 -24.42 47.81
CA PHE A 343 -5.59 -24.15 46.44
C PHE A 343 -6.08 -22.71 46.33
N ASP A 344 -5.90 -22.11 45.15
CA ASP A 344 -6.37 -20.75 44.88
C ASP A 344 -7.89 -20.70 44.72
N THR A 345 -8.53 -21.80 44.30
CA THR A 345 -9.98 -21.87 44.07
C THR A 345 -10.63 -23.07 44.77
N LEU A 346 -11.88 -22.87 45.22
CA LEU A 346 -12.68 -23.95 45.84
C LEU A 346 -12.93 -25.09 44.85
N ALA A 347 -13.11 -24.78 43.57
CA ALA A 347 -13.32 -25.78 42.53
C ALA A 347 -12.12 -26.73 42.40
N ASP A 348 -10.90 -26.20 42.48
CA ASP A 348 -9.68 -27.02 42.42
C ASP A 348 -9.50 -27.86 43.68
N ALA A 349 -9.78 -27.30 44.87
CA ALA A 349 -9.76 -28.05 46.13
C ALA A 349 -10.78 -29.19 46.14
N MET A 350 -12.01 -28.94 45.68
CA MET A 350 -13.06 -29.96 45.59
C MET A 350 -12.74 -31.04 44.56
N ARG A 351 -12.14 -30.66 43.42
CA ARG A 351 -11.67 -31.62 42.40
C ARG A 351 -10.52 -32.49 42.91
N PHE A 352 -9.68 -31.93 43.79
CA PHE A 352 -8.65 -32.69 44.48
C PHE A 352 -9.24 -33.63 45.53
N GLY A 353 -10.16 -33.17 46.39
CA GLY A 353 -10.81 -34.01 47.39
C GLY A 353 -9.85 -34.68 48.38
N ARG A 354 -10.35 -35.62 49.18
CA ARG A 354 -9.53 -36.38 50.15
C ARG A 354 -8.92 -37.60 49.47
N ARG A 355 -7.59 -37.72 49.50
CA ARG A 355 -6.88 -38.87 48.91
C ARG A 355 -5.55 -39.17 49.61
N PRO A 356 -5.10 -40.44 49.60
CA PRO A 356 -3.73 -40.74 50.02
C PRO A 356 -2.73 -40.10 49.06
N VAL A 357 -1.69 -39.50 49.60
CA VAL A 357 -0.57 -38.93 48.85
C VAL A 357 0.76 -39.37 49.46
N THR A 358 1.82 -39.24 48.69
CA THR A 358 3.18 -39.33 49.20
C THR A 358 3.79 -37.95 49.14
N VAL A 359 4.21 -37.43 50.29
CA VAL A 359 4.85 -36.13 50.45
C VAL A 359 6.35 -36.36 50.56
N TYR A 360 7.14 -35.60 49.83
CA TYR A 360 8.60 -35.68 49.90
C TYR A 360 9.15 -34.40 50.51
N LEU A 361 9.97 -34.52 51.56
CA LEU A 361 10.71 -33.36 52.08
C LEU A 361 11.91 -33.09 51.17
N VAL A 362 11.98 -31.86 50.69
CA VAL A 362 13.02 -31.32 49.81
C VAL A 362 13.91 -30.44 50.68
N LYS A 363 15.19 -30.82 50.81
CA LYS A 363 16.21 -29.96 51.44
C LYS A 363 16.81 -29.01 50.42
#